data_AF-A1YSD6-F1
#
_entry.id   AF-A1YSD6-F1
#
_cell.length_a   1.000
_cell.length_b   1.000
_cell.length_c   1.000
_cell.angle_alpha   90.00
_cell.angle_beta   90.00
_cell.angle_gamma   90.00
#
_symmetry.space_group_name_H-M   'P 1'
#
loop_
_entity.id
_entity.type
_entity.pdbx_description
1 polymer ?
#
loop_
_entity_poly.entity_id
_entity_poly.type
_entity_poly.pdbx_seq_one_letter_code
_entity_poly.pdbx_strand_id
1 'polypeptide(L)'
;GSSTLEIGKILVDNKLIKNATIFNYYSKIKSYNNFQSGFYNLKQNMSVDDIAKALQESGTPTAQKEAAGKVLIVEGYTLTQIAQAITDNTNTKDKNDKTPFTAEQFMATVTNQDFINRMVATYPKLFASLPAADSGVIYQLEGYLFPAVYEYSDETTIEELVEQMIAAMDNRLQPYYETITAKNLTVNEVLTLASLVEKEGSTDED
;
A
#
# COMPACT_ATOMS: atom_id res chain seq x y z
N GLY A 1 27.30 -13.15 -8.91
CA GLY A 1 26.09 -13.84 -8.43
C GLY A 1 26.50 -14.87 -7.40
N SER A 2 25.69 -15.05 -6.36
CA SER A 2 25.95 -16.01 -5.28
C SER A 2 25.69 -17.44 -5.76
N SER A 3 26.51 -18.38 -5.31
CA SER A 3 26.28 -19.82 -5.47
C SER A 3 25.11 -20.28 -4.61
N THR A 4 24.47 -21.40 -4.98
CA THR A 4 23.37 -22.00 -4.19
C THR A 4 23.79 -22.32 -2.75
N LEU A 5 25.06 -22.64 -2.51
CA LEU A 5 25.58 -22.85 -1.16
C LEU A 5 25.66 -21.55 -0.36
N GLU A 6 26.05 -20.44 -0.98
CA GLU A 6 26.05 -19.11 -0.35
C GLU A 6 24.64 -18.63 -0.04
N ILE A 7 23.69 -18.84 -0.98
CA ILE A 7 22.26 -18.61 -0.72
C ILE A 7 21.81 -19.43 0.49
N GLY A 8 22.14 -20.72 0.53
CA GLY A 8 21.82 -21.58 1.67
C GLY A 8 22.41 -21.08 3.00
N LYS A 9 23.62 -20.50 3.01
CA LYS A 9 24.19 -19.91 4.22
C LYS A 9 23.41 -18.69 4.68
N ILE A 10 23.06 -17.78 3.76
CA ILE A 10 22.24 -16.60 4.05
C ILE A 10 20.88 -17.03 4.66
N LEU A 11 20.25 -18.08 4.12
CA LEU A 11 19.00 -18.60 4.66
C LEU A 11 19.17 -19.20 6.07
N VAL A 12 20.31 -19.81 6.39
CA VAL A 12 20.62 -20.29 7.75
C VAL A 12 20.83 -19.12 8.71
N ASP A 13 21.58 -18.10 8.30
CA ASP A 13 21.87 -16.93 9.12
C ASP A 13 20.59 -16.17 9.48
N ASN A 14 19.61 -16.13 8.56
CA ASN A 14 18.28 -15.59 8.77
C ASN A 14 17.28 -16.57 9.43
N LYS A 15 17.74 -17.76 9.84
CA LYS A 15 16.95 -18.81 10.51
C LYS A 15 15.76 -19.33 9.69
N LEU A 16 15.81 -19.20 8.36
CA LEU A 16 14.77 -19.69 7.44
C LEU A 16 14.92 -21.18 7.15
N ILE A 17 16.14 -21.71 7.22
CA ILE A 17 16.44 -23.14 7.11
C ILE A 17 17.47 -23.56 8.16
N LYS A 18 17.55 -24.85 8.44
CA LYS A 18 18.48 -25.38 9.46
C LYS A 18 19.88 -25.72 8.92
N ASN A 19 20.03 -25.93 7.60
CA ASN A 19 21.29 -26.41 7.03
C ASN A 19 21.45 -26.02 5.55
N ALA A 20 22.52 -25.28 5.24
CA ALA A 20 22.84 -24.79 3.90
C ALA A 20 23.18 -25.93 2.90
N THR A 21 23.84 -27.00 3.37
CA THR A 21 24.20 -28.15 2.54
C THR A 21 22.97 -28.93 2.10
N ILE A 22 21.99 -29.09 3.00
CA ILE A 22 20.70 -29.72 2.68
C ILE A 22 19.96 -28.90 1.62
N PHE A 23 19.89 -27.58 1.79
CA PHE A 23 19.28 -26.70 0.78
C PHE A 23 19.98 -26.83 -0.57
N ASN A 24 21.31 -26.75 -0.60
CA ASN A 24 22.09 -26.90 -1.84
C ASN A 24 21.86 -28.25 -2.54
N TYR A 25 21.76 -29.35 -1.79
CA TYR A 25 21.45 -30.66 -2.35
C TYR A 25 19.99 -30.75 -2.85
N TYR A 26 19.06 -30.22 -2.05
CA TYR A 26 17.63 -30.17 -2.37
C TYR A 26 17.37 -29.39 -3.66
N SER A 27 17.93 -28.19 -3.81
CA SER A 27 17.81 -27.37 -5.02
C SER A 27 18.33 -28.13 -6.25
N LYS A 28 19.42 -28.88 -6.13
CA LYS A 28 19.95 -29.70 -7.25
C LYS A 28 19.02 -30.85 -7.62
N ILE A 29 18.50 -31.61 -6.65
CA ILE A 29 17.58 -32.72 -6.93
C ILE A 29 16.29 -32.21 -7.58
N LYS A 30 15.74 -31.12 -7.05
CA LYS A 30 14.51 -30.52 -7.56
C LYS A 30 14.72 -29.67 -8.82
N SER A 31 15.96 -29.56 -9.29
CA SER A 31 16.34 -28.72 -10.42
C SER A 31 15.93 -27.25 -10.24
N TYR A 32 15.86 -26.77 -9.00
CA TYR A 32 15.72 -25.35 -8.71
C TYR A 32 17.02 -24.64 -9.07
N ASN A 33 16.94 -23.84 -10.13
CA ASN A 33 18.01 -23.05 -10.72
C ASN A 33 17.49 -21.64 -11.02
N ASN A 34 18.38 -20.73 -11.46
CA ASN A 34 18.03 -19.34 -11.77
C ASN A 34 17.43 -18.56 -10.58
N PHE A 35 18.02 -18.72 -9.39
CA PHE A 35 17.67 -17.85 -8.27
C PHE A 35 17.99 -16.39 -8.63
N GLN A 36 17.02 -15.51 -8.43
CA GLN A 36 17.15 -14.11 -8.75
C GLN A 36 17.83 -13.38 -7.59
N SER A 37 18.48 -12.26 -7.93
CA SER A 37 19.04 -11.36 -6.92
C SER A 37 17.98 -10.38 -6.46
N GLY A 38 18.05 -9.99 -5.20
CA GLY A 38 17.15 -8.98 -4.62
C GLY A 38 16.87 -9.27 -3.16
N PHE A 39 15.98 -8.49 -2.58
CA PHE A 39 15.47 -8.69 -1.23
C PHE A 39 14.16 -9.48 -1.29
N TYR A 40 13.92 -10.29 -0.25
CA TYR A 40 12.77 -11.19 -0.17
C TYR A 40 12.20 -11.20 1.26
N ASN A 41 10.87 -11.16 1.36
CA ASN A 41 10.15 -11.33 2.63
C ASN A 41 9.77 -12.81 2.81
N LEU A 42 10.72 -13.60 3.31
CA LEU A 42 10.54 -15.04 3.56
C LEU A 42 10.18 -15.29 5.03
N LYS A 43 9.27 -16.23 5.30
CA LYS A 43 8.81 -16.57 6.65
C LYS A 43 9.43 -17.86 7.15
N GLN A 44 9.74 -17.94 8.45
CA GLN A 44 10.34 -19.13 9.06
C GLN A 44 9.45 -20.39 9.03
N ASN A 45 8.15 -20.23 8.82
CA ASN A 45 7.20 -21.33 8.67
C ASN A 45 7.07 -21.83 7.21
N MET A 46 7.74 -21.19 6.25
CA MET A 46 7.76 -21.66 4.86
C MET A 46 8.50 -23.00 4.75
N SER A 47 8.05 -23.84 3.83
CA SER A 47 8.80 -25.04 3.50
C SER A 47 10.06 -24.68 2.70
N VAL A 48 11.05 -25.57 2.70
CA VAL A 48 12.26 -25.42 1.88
C VAL A 48 11.91 -25.31 0.37
N ASP A 49 10.82 -25.94 -0.05
CA ASP A 49 10.30 -25.88 -1.42
C ASP A 49 9.76 -24.49 -1.76
N ASP A 50 8.94 -23.92 -0.88
CA ASP A 50 8.35 -22.58 -1.06
C ASP A 50 9.44 -21.50 -1.03
N ILE A 51 10.43 -21.64 -0.14
CA ILE A 51 11.60 -20.75 -0.11
C ILE A 51 12.35 -20.82 -1.45
N ALA A 52 12.61 -22.02 -1.97
CA ALA A 52 13.32 -22.18 -3.23
C ALA A 52 12.54 -21.56 -4.41
N LYS A 53 11.22 -21.76 -4.47
CA LYS A 53 10.35 -21.14 -5.49
C LYS A 53 10.33 -19.62 -5.40
N ALA A 54 10.16 -19.07 -4.20
CA ALA A 54 10.16 -17.62 -3.98
C ALA A 54 11.49 -16.99 -4.43
N LEU A 55 12.62 -17.66 -4.21
CA LEU A 55 13.94 -17.19 -4.67
C LEU A 55 14.13 -17.26 -6.19
N GLN A 56 13.27 -17.98 -6.94
CA GLN A 56 13.27 -17.96 -8.42
C GLN A 56 12.46 -16.80 -8.99
N GLU A 57 11.60 -16.18 -8.19
CA GLU A 57 10.89 -14.95 -8.55
C GLU A 57 11.83 -13.74 -8.41
N SER A 58 11.56 -12.68 -9.16
CA SER A 58 12.33 -11.44 -9.08
C SER A 58 12.25 -10.85 -7.67
N GLY A 59 13.38 -10.78 -6.98
CA GLY A 59 13.48 -10.07 -5.71
C GLY A 59 13.32 -8.57 -5.89
N THR A 60 13.07 -7.86 -4.79
CA THR A 60 12.90 -6.41 -4.81
C THR A 60 14.25 -5.71 -4.84
N PRO A 61 14.38 -4.51 -5.45
CA PRO A 61 15.63 -3.77 -5.50
C PRO A 61 16.08 -3.24 -4.13
N THR A 62 15.14 -3.08 -3.20
CA THR A 62 15.37 -2.62 -1.82
C THR A 62 14.70 -3.58 -0.84
N ALA A 63 15.23 -3.66 0.38
CA ALA A 63 14.60 -4.38 1.47
C ALA A 63 13.17 -3.85 1.68
N GLN A 64 12.20 -4.75 1.73
CA GLN A 64 10.82 -4.41 2.06
C GLN A 64 10.57 -4.76 3.52
N LYS A 65 9.80 -3.93 4.22
CA LYS A 65 9.31 -4.28 5.55
C LYS A 65 8.31 -5.43 5.40
N GLU A 66 8.32 -6.37 6.34
CA GLU A 66 7.30 -7.42 6.37
C GLU A 66 5.96 -6.76 6.71
N ALA A 67 4.92 -7.07 5.92
CA ALA A 67 3.58 -6.58 6.21
C ALA A 67 3.04 -7.25 7.48
N ALA A 68 2.74 -6.42 8.49
CA ALA A 68 2.06 -6.82 9.71
C ALA A 68 0.56 -7.04 9.46
N GLY A 69 -0.03 -6.28 8.54
CA GLY A 69 -1.44 -6.42 8.19
C GLY A 69 -1.85 -5.63 6.97
N LYS A 70 -3.17 -5.60 6.74
CA LYS A 70 -3.82 -4.92 5.62
C LYS A 70 -4.99 -4.08 6.10
N VAL A 71 -5.23 -2.98 5.41
CA VAL A 71 -6.43 -2.15 5.54
C VAL A 71 -7.15 -2.15 4.21
N LEU A 72 -8.46 -2.36 4.21
CA LEU A 72 -9.31 -2.20 3.03
C LEU A 72 -10.05 -0.88 3.08
N ILE A 73 -9.88 -0.05 2.05
CA ILE A 73 -10.69 1.13 1.80
C ILE A 73 -11.57 0.86 0.58
N VAL A 74 -12.89 0.94 0.78
CA VAL A 74 -13.89 0.69 -0.27
C VAL A 74 -14.18 1.98 -1.03
N GLU A 75 -14.60 1.86 -2.29
CA GLU A 75 -15.07 3.00 -3.07
C GLU A 75 -16.23 3.74 -2.38
N GLY A 76 -16.33 5.04 -2.64
CA GLY A 76 -17.38 5.90 -2.07
C GLY A 76 -17.22 6.23 -0.57
N TYR A 77 -16.20 5.72 0.13
CA TYR A 77 -15.99 6.02 1.54
C TYR A 77 -15.61 7.48 1.77
N THR A 78 -16.27 8.11 2.74
CA THR A 78 -15.86 9.41 3.28
C THR A 78 -14.63 9.28 4.17
N LEU A 79 -13.92 10.38 4.44
CA LEU A 79 -12.78 10.36 5.39
C LEU A 79 -13.17 9.79 6.76
N THR A 80 -14.38 10.05 7.24
CA THR A 80 -14.87 9.49 8.52
C THR A 80 -15.11 7.98 8.45
N GLN A 81 -15.53 7.44 7.30
CA GLN A 81 -15.65 6.00 7.09
C GLN A 81 -14.28 5.34 6.93
N ILE A 82 -13.35 6.01 6.24
CA ILE A 82 -11.94 5.58 6.16
C ILE A 82 -11.33 5.52 7.55
N ALA A 83 -11.54 6.55 8.38
CA ALA A 83 -11.06 6.60 9.76
C ALA A 83 -11.50 5.38 10.57
N GLN A 84 -12.70 4.86 10.32
CA GLN A 84 -13.16 3.64 10.96
C GLN A 84 -12.57 2.37 10.32
N ALA A 85 -12.52 2.33 8.99
CA ALA A 85 -12.03 1.18 8.23
C ALA A 85 -10.56 0.86 8.52
N ILE A 86 -9.72 1.89 8.71
CA ILE A 86 -8.30 1.71 9.04
C ILE A 86 -8.07 0.99 10.38
N THR A 87 -9.06 0.90 11.26
CA THR A 87 -8.94 0.20 12.56
C THR A 87 -9.03 -1.32 12.41
N ASP A 88 -9.57 -1.81 11.29
CA ASP A 88 -9.78 -3.23 11.04
C ASP A 88 -8.64 -3.83 10.21
N ASN A 89 -8.05 -4.92 10.70
CA ASN A 89 -7.03 -5.65 9.95
C ASN A 89 -7.69 -6.65 9.01
N THR A 90 -7.62 -6.39 7.70
CA THR A 90 -8.25 -7.24 6.67
C THR A 90 -7.33 -8.33 6.13
N ASN A 91 -6.14 -8.48 6.71
CA ASN A 91 -5.20 -9.53 6.34
C ASN A 91 -5.65 -10.93 6.81
N THR A 92 -6.51 -10.99 7.82
CA THR A 92 -7.01 -12.24 8.39
C THR A 92 -8.54 -12.35 8.25
N LYS A 93 -9.08 -13.55 8.46
CA LYS A 93 -10.54 -13.76 8.50
C LYS A 93 -11.15 -13.43 9.88
N ASP A 94 -10.31 -13.09 10.86
CA ASP A 94 -10.78 -12.72 12.20
C ASP A 94 -11.22 -11.26 12.21
N LYS A 95 -12.53 -11.05 12.38
CA LYS A 95 -13.13 -9.71 12.42
C LYS A 95 -12.73 -8.89 13.66
N ASN A 96 -12.11 -9.52 14.65
CA ASN A 96 -11.62 -8.86 15.85
C ASN A 96 -10.14 -8.48 15.76
N ASP A 97 -9.45 -8.85 14.67
CA ASP A 97 -8.08 -8.46 14.42
C ASP A 97 -8.05 -6.97 14.05
N LYS A 98 -7.24 -6.19 14.78
CA LYS A 98 -7.20 -4.73 14.70
C LYS A 98 -5.82 -4.28 14.25
N THR A 99 -5.80 -3.15 13.55
CA THR A 99 -4.56 -2.46 13.25
C THR A 99 -4.07 -1.68 14.48
N PRO A 100 -2.81 -1.23 14.51
CA PRO A 100 -2.33 -0.31 15.55
C PRO A 100 -2.86 1.13 15.39
N PHE A 101 -3.63 1.43 14.33
CA PHE A 101 -4.11 2.77 14.02
C PHE A 101 -5.47 3.05 14.64
N THR A 102 -5.71 4.32 15.04
CA THR A 102 -7.02 4.75 15.53
C THR A 102 -7.68 5.77 14.60
N ALA A 103 -9.01 5.83 14.63
CA ALA A 103 -9.80 6.79 13.87
C ALA A 103 -9.41 8.24 14.21
N GLU A 104 -9.12 8.53 15.49
CA GLU A 104 -8.72 9.85 15.95
C GLU A 104 -7.36 10.26 15.39
N GLN A 105 -6.37 9.35 15.38
CA GLN A 105 -5.07 9.61 14.80
C GLN A 105 -5.18 9.92 13.30
N PHE A 106 -5.98 9.14 12.58
CA PHE A 106 -6.24 9.37 11.16
C PHE A 106 -6.89 10.72 10.91
N MET A 107 -7.98 11.03 11.64
CA MET A 107 -8.68 12.30 11.48
C MET A 107 -7.78 13.49 11.83
N ALA A 108 -6.94 13.36 12.87
CA ALA A 108 -5.95 14.36 13.21
C ALA A 108 -4.93 14.57 12.07
N THR A 109 -4.46 13.51 11.42
CA THR A 109 -3.54 13.60 10.28
C THR A 109 -4.17 14.25 9.06
N VAL A 110 -5.34 13.79 8.61
CA VAL A 110 -5.98 14.30 7.38
C VAL A 110 -6.55 15.71 7.50
N THR A 111 -6.62 16.25 8.72
CA THR A 111 -7.02 17.64 9.00
C THR A 111 -5.85 18.52 9.47
N ASN A 112 -4.64 17.97 9.60
CA ASN A 112 -3.45 18.72 10.00
C ASN A 112 -2.91 19.54 8.82
N GLN A 113 -2.87 20.86 8.98
CA GLN A 113 -2.44 21.76 7.90
C GLN A 113 -0.97 21.57 7.50
N ASP A 114 -0.08 21.25 8.44
CA ASP A 114 1.34 21.02 8.13
C ASP A 114 1.53 19.74 7.31
N PHE A 115 0.77 18.68 7.64
CA PHE A 115 0.72 17.46 6.84
C PHE A 115 0.18 17.75 5.44
N ILE A 116 -0.96 18.44 5.32
CA ILE A 116 -1.55 18.82 4.03
C ILE A 116 -0.56 19.63 3.20
N ASN A 117 0.11 20.63 3.80
CA ASN A 117 1.09 21.46 3.09
C ASN A 117 2.28 20.64 2.57
N ARG A 118 2.75 19.64 3.33
CA ARG A 118 3.77 18.70 2.84
C ARG A 118 3.25 17.87 1.66
N MET A 119 2.02 17.34 1.75
CA MET A 119 1.43 16.57 0.66
C MET A 119 1.21 17.40 -0.61
N VAL A 120 0.80 18.67 -0.47
CA VAL A 120 0.69 19.62 -1.60
C VAL A 120 2.05 19.82 -2.27
N ALA A 121 3.13 19.94 -1.50
CA ALA A 121 4.48 20.09 -2.04
C ALA A 121 4.99 18.81 -2.72
N THR A 122 4.66 17.63 -2.18
CA THR A 122 5.08 16.33 -2.72
C THR A 122 4.30 15.94 -3.98
N TYR A 123 2.98 16.23 -4.03
CA TYR A 123 2.08 15.86 -5.12
C TYR A 123 1.42 17.10 -5.76
N PRO A 124 2.20 18.03 -6.35
CA PRO A 124 1.70 19.33 -6.79
C PRO A 124 0.68 19.25 -7.94
N LYS A 125 0.71 18.20 -8.76
CA LYS A 125 -0.29 17.99 -9.82
C LYS A 125 -1.63 17.55 -9.25
N LEU A 126 -1.63 16.61 -8.31
CA LEU A 126 -2.83 16.12 -7.62
C LEU A 126 -3.52 17.28 -6.89
N PHE A 127 -2.75 18.07 -6.15
CA PHE A 127 -3.28 19.12 -5.28
C PHE A 127 -3.34 20.52 -5.91
N ALA A 128 -3.11 20.64 -7.23
CA ALA A 128 -3.11 21.93 -7.93
C ALA A 128 -4.42 22.73 -7.74
N SER A 129 -5.53 22.04 -7.51
CA SER A 129 -6.86 22.61 -7.28
C SER A 129 -7.46 22.20 -5.93
N LEU A 130 -6.64 21.84 -4.94
CA LEU A 130 -7.13 21.49 -3.61
C LEU A 130 -7.94 22.66 -3.03
N PRO A 131 -9.18 22.44 -2.54
CA PRO A 131 -9.98 23.49 -1.95
C PRO A 131 -9.27 24.13 -0.75
N ALA A 132 -9.39 25.46 -0.60
CA ALA A 132 -8.84 26.15 0.56
C ALA A 132 -9.60 25.76 1.84
N ALA A 133 -8.93 25.79 2.99
CA ALA A 133 -9.53 25.41 4.28
C ALA A 133 -10.76 26.26 4.64
N ASP A 134 -10.82 27.51 4.16
CA ASP A 134 -11.92 28.45 4.39
C ASP A 134 -12.97 28.47 3.27
N SER A 135 -12.88 27.59 2.28
CA SER A 135 -13.81 27.55 1.14
C SER A 135 -15.17 26.91 1.45
N GLY A 136 -15.41 26.50 2.71
CA GLY A 136 -16.64 25.84 3.15
C GLY A 136 -16.69 24.32 2.92
N VAL A 137 -15.59 23.71 2.49
CA VAL A 137 -15.46 22.24 2.47
C VAL A 137 -15.39 21.69 3.90
N ILE A 138 -15.95 20.50 4.13
CA ILE A 138 -15.90 19.85 5.44
C ILE A 138 -14.45 19.44 5.78
N TYR A 139 -13.79 18.78 4.82
CA TYR A 139 -12.38 18.40 4.90
C TYR A 139 -11.72 18.62 3.54
N GLN A 140 -10.51 19.20 3.51
CA GLN A 140 -9.82 19.49 2.24
C GLN A 140 -9.48 18.21 1.46
N LEU A 141 -9.08 17.15 2.17
CA LEU A 141 -8.66 15.88 1.55
C LEU A 141 -9.84 14.93 1.24
N GLU A 142 -11.09 15.38 1.37
CA GLU A 142 -12.26 14.55 1.05
C GLU A 142 -12.23 14.14 -0.44
N GLY A 143 -12.28 12.83 -0.72
CA GLY A 143 -12.18 12.29 -2.08
C GLY A 143 -10.76 12.20 -2.66
N TYR A 144 -9.70 12.59 -1.93
CA TYR A 144 -8.31 12.53 -2.39
C TYR A 144 -7.55 11.25 -1.98
N LEU A 145 -8.14 10.41 -1.15
CA LEU A 145 -7.57 9.12 -0.72
C LEU A 145 -8.15 8.00 -1.59
N PHE A 146 -7.29 7.32 -2.34
CA PHE A 146 -7.75 6.31 -3.30
C PHE A 146 -8.28 5.04 -2.60
N PRO A 147 -9.39 4.44 -3.06
CA PRO A 147 -9.88 3.17 -2.54
C PRO A 147 -9.02 2.00 -3.01
N ALA A 148 -8.45 1.24 -2.07
CA ALA A 148 -7.65 0.04 -2.34
C ALA A 148 -7.41 -0.75 -1.06
N VAL A 149 -6.63 -1.83 -1.18
CA VAL A 149 -6.04 -2.54 -0.04
C VAL A 149 -4.62 -2.02 0.18
N TYR A 150 -4.34 -1.56 1.39
CA TYR A 150 -3.05 -1.01 1.81
C TYR A 150 -2.38 -1.94 2.81
N GLU A 151 -1.10 -2.22 2.61
CA GLU A 151 -0.28 -2.99 3.55
C GLU A 151 0.39 -2.05 4.54
N TYR A 152 0.49 -2.48 5.80
CA TYR A 152 1.25 -1.78 6.82
C TYR A 152 2.18 -2.75 7.54
N SER A 153 3.27 -2.23 8.08
CA SER A 153 4.22 -2.94 8.95
C SER A 153 4.13 -2.40 10.38
N ASP A 154 4.78 -3.06 11.33
CA ASP A 154 4.83 -2.61 12.74
C ASP A 154 5.44 -1.20 12.93
N GLU A 155 6.21 -0.74 11.94
CA GLU A 155 6.84 0.59 11.93
C GLU A 155 6.08 1.63 11.12
N THR A 156 5.01 1.24 10.41
CA THR A 156 4.25 2.15 9.57
C THR A 156 3.52 3.17 10.44
N THR A 157 3.74 4.45 10.18
CA THR A 157 3.04 5.55 10.84
C THR A 157 1.70 5.83 10.16
N ILE A 158 0.80 6.53 10.87
CA ILE A 158 -0.48 6.95 10.27
C ILE A 158 -0.27 7.92 9.10
N GLU A 159 0.72 8.80 9.17
CA GLU A 159 1.05 9.70 8.05
C GLU A 159 1.49 8.94 6.82
N GLU A 160 2.34 7.92 6.98
CA GLU A 160 2.76 7.06 5.86
C GLU A 160 1.59 6.27 5.27
N LEU A 161 0.65 5.79 6.10
CA LEU A 161 -0.54 5.11 5.60
C LEU A 161 -1.43 6.06 4.79
N VAL A 162 -1.65 7.28 5.26
CA VAL A 162 -2.41 8.31 4.53
C VAL A 162 -1.69 8.70 3.24
N GLU A 163 -0.36 8.88 3.28
CA GLU A 163 0.44 9.19 2.10
C GLU A 163 0.38 8.06 1.07
N GLN A 164 0.37 6.78 1.46
CA GLN A 164 0.16 5.67 0.53
C GLN A 164 -1.16 5.81 -0.25
N MET A 165 -2.23 6.24 0.41
CA MET A 165 -3.54 6.45 -0.22
C MET A 165 -3.53 7.64 -1.19
N ILE A 166 -2.81 8.71 -0.84
CA ILE A 166 -2.62 9.90 -1.69
C ILE A 166 -1.75 9.54 -2.90
N ALA A 167 -0.64 8.84 -2.69
CA ALA A 167 0.25 8.39 -3.75
C ALA A 167 -0.47 7.43 -4.72
N ALA A 168 -1.33 6.56 -4.21
CA ALA A 168 -2.18 5.71 -5.04
C ALA A 168 -3.12 6.55 -5.92
N MET A 169 -3.73 7.61 -5.37
CA MET A 169 -4.56 8.53 -6.16
C MET A 169 -3.75 9.22 -7.26
N ASP A 170 -2.60 9.80 -6.91
CA ASP A 170 -1.73 10.49 -7.88
C ASP A 170 -1.31 9.54 -9.01
N ASN A 171 -0.85 8.33 -8.67
CA ASN A 171 -0.45 7.32 -9.65
C ASN A 171 -1.60 6.92 -10.60
N ARG A 172 -2.82 6.85 -10.10
CA ARG A 172 -4.01 6.54 -10.92
C ARG A 172 -4.39 7.71 -11.83
N LEU A 173 -4.14 8.95 -11.41
CA LEU A 173 -4.38 10.15 -12.20
C LEU A 173 -3.23 10.52 -13.14
N GLN A 174 -2.02 9.97 -12.97
CA GLN A 174 -0.86 10.25 -13.83
C GLN A 174 -1.19 10.21 -15.33
N PRO A 175 -1.89 9.19 -15.88
CA PRO A 175 -2.21 9.14 -17.31
C PRO A 175 -3.25 10.18 -17.75
N TYR A 176 -4.00 10.76 -16.80
CA TYR A 176 -5.15 11.61 -17.08
C TYR A 176 -4.87 13.10 -16.89
N TYR A 177 -3.81 13.50 -16.18
CA TYR A 177 -3.53 14.93 -15.92
C TYR A 177 -3.52 15.79 -17.18
N GLU A 178 -2.89 15.34 -18.27
CA GLU A 178 -2.89 16.09 -19.54
C GLU A 178 -4.30 16.21 -20.14
N THR A 179 -5.10 15.15 -20.02
CA THR A 179 -6.49 15.14 -20.50
C THR A 179 -7.39 16.06 -19.67
N ILE A 180 -7.21 16.07 -18.36
CA ILE A 180 -7.93 16.94 -17.42
C ILE A 180 -7.68 18.41 -17.80
N THR A 181 -6.40 18.78 -17.95
CA THR A 181 -6.02 20.14 -18.38
C THR A 181 -6.54 20.46 -19.79
N ALA A 182 -6.43 19.54 -20.76
CA ALA A 182 -6.92 19.76 -22.12
C ALA A 182 -8.44 19.94 -22.19
N LYS A 183 -9.19 19.40 -21.22
CA LYS A 183 -10.64 19.58 -21.08
C LYS A 183 -11.02 20.84 -20.29
N ASN A 184 -10.04 21.66 -19.87
CA ASN A 184 -10.23 22.80 -18.98
C ASN A 184 -10.93 22.42 -17.65
N LEU A 185 -10.66 21.21 -17.16
CA LEU A 185 -11.13 20.75 -15.86
C LEU A 185 -9.98 20.83 -14.85
N THR A 186 -10.33 20.90 -13.59
CA THR A 186 -9.42 20.75 -12.45
C THR A 186 -9.50 19.34 -11.87
N VAL A 187 -8.47 18.94 -11.12
CA VAL A 187 -8.48 17.65 -10.42
C VAL A 187 -9.67 17.59 -9.45
N ASN A 188 -9.93 18.67 -8.73
CA ASN A 188 -11.04 18.74 -7.78
C ASN A 188 -12.40 18.56 -8.45
N GLU A 189 -12.63 19.17 -9.62
CA GLU A 189 -13.87 18.96 -10.39
C GLU A 189 -14.00 17.51 -10.87
N VAL A 190 -12.92 16.89 -11.33
CA VAL A 190 -12.93 15.50 -11.78
C VAL A 190 -13.26 14.56 -10.63
N LEU A 191 -12.63 14.74 -9.46
CA LEU A 191 -12.92 13.94 -8.27
C LEU A 191 -14.35 14.19 -7.74
N THR A 192 -14.83 15.43 -7.81
CA THR A 192 -16.22 15.77 -7.44
C THR A 192 -17.20 15.04 -8.35
N LEU A 193 -17.01 15.10 -9.67
CA LEU A 193 -17.87 14.39 -10.62
C LEU A 193 -17.80 12.87 -10.42
N ALA A 194 -16.62 12.31 -10.20
CA ALA A 194 -16.45 10.88 -9.94
C ALA A 194 -17.20 10.45 -8.67
N SER A 195 -17.15 11.22 -7.59
CA SER A 195 -17.88 10.91 -6.36
C SER A 195 -19.40 10.97 -6.51
N LEU A 196 -19.91 11.86 -7.36
CA LEU A 196 -21.34 11.89 -7.70
C LEU A 196 -21.75 10.64 -8.48
N VAL A 197 -20.98 10.27 -9.50
CA VAL A 197 -21.22 9.05 -10.30
C VAL A 197 -21.16 7.80 -9.42
N GLU A 198 -20.18 7.72 -8.51
CA GLU A 198 -20.05 6.59 -7.57
C GLU A 198 -21.28 6.47 -6.66
N LYS A 199 -21.79 7.61 -6.17
CA LYS A 199 -22.98 7.65 -5.32
C LYS A 199 -24.26 7.29 -6.07
N GLU A 200 -24.36 7.61 -7.35
CA GLU A 200 -25.50 7.24 -8.20
C GLU A 200 -25.42 5.77 -8.67
N GLY A 201 -24.21 5.27 -8.97
CA GLY A 201 -24.00 3.89 -9.42
C GLY A 201 -24.09 2.85 -8.30
N SER A 202 -23.72 3.21 -7.07
CA SER A 202 -23.83 2.32 -5.90
C SER A 202 -25.27 2.05 -5.44
N THR A 203 -26.26 2.76 -6.00
CA THR A 203 -27.69 2.51 -5.72
C THR A 203 -28.38 1.58 -6.72
N ASP A 204 -27.75 1.26 -7.85
CA ASP A 204 -28.29 0.34 -8.83
C ASP A 204 -27.63 -1.04 -8.64
N GLU A 205 -28.29 -1.90 -7.87
CA GLU A 205 -28.09 -3.36 -8.01
C GLU A 205 -28.56 -3.77 -9.41
N ASP A 206 -27.62 -4.00 -10.33
CA ASP A 206 -27.79 -4.86 -11.50
C ASP A 206 -27.33 -6.30 -11.19
#